data_AF-A0ABD5BAI9-F1
#
_entry.id   AF-A0ABD5BAI9-F1
#
_cell.length_a   1.000
_cell.length_b   1.000
_cell.length_c   1.000
_cell.angle_alpha   90.00
_cell.angle_beta   90.00
_cell.angle_gamma   90.00
#
_symmetry.space_group_name_H-M   'P 1'
#
loop_
_entity.id
_entity.type
_entity.pdbx_description
1 polymer ?
#
loop_
_entity_poly.entity_id
_entity_poly.type
_entity_poly.pdbx_seq_one_letter_code
_entity_poly.pdbx_strand_id
1 'polypeptide(L)'
;MDKISKISRKILPIYWAFLTYLLLKPGSEEGEHFFLFPHFDKVGHAGVFLGLGFLLIAAFPKLKFVTYIQIMLCFAFLTEILQDEMHLGRAMEGLDVVADTVGALIGYLAYLFLFKKLQNLQNPVKK
;
A
#
# COMPACT_ATOMS: atom_id res chain seq x y z
N MET A 1 3.66 2.16 23.67
CA MET A 1 3.09 2.32 22.31
C MET A 1 2.93 3.79 22.06
N ASP A 2 3.72 4.33 21.13
CA ASP A 2 3.78 5.76 20.86
C ASP A 2 2.48 6.29 20.23
N LYS A 3 2.33 7.62 20.25
CA LYS A 3 1.12 8.30 19.76
C LYS A 3 0.86 8.03 18.28
N ILE A 4 1.91 7.88 17.47
CA ILE A 4 1.80 7.61 16.03
C ILE A 4 1.21 6.22 15.83
N SER A 5 1.79 5.19 16.46
CA SER A 5 1.26 3.81 16.40
C SER A 5 -0.22 3.71 16.78
N LYS A 6 -0.65 4.45 17.82
CA LYS A 6 -2.06 4.49 18.26
C LYS A 6 -2.99 5.06 17.19
N ILE A 7 -2.57 6.14 16.54
CA ILE A 7 -3.36 6.81 15.49
C ILE A 7 -3.38 5.94 14.23
N SER A 8 -2.21 5.43 13.80
CA SER A 8 -2.08 4.56 12.63
C SER A 8 -2.95 3.31 12.74
N ARG A 9 -3.10 2.68 13.90
CA ARG A 9 -4.01 1.53 14.10
C ARG A 9 -5.49 1.85 13.89
N LYS A 10 -5.91 3.09 14.14
CA LYS A 10 -7.30 3.51 13.89
C LYS A 10 -7.52 3.83 12.41
N ILE A 11 -6.52 4.45 11.77
CA ILE A 11 -6.59 4.82 10.35
C ILE A 11 -6.47 3.60 9.44
N LEU A 12 -5.58 2.66 9.78
CA LEU A 12 -5.29 1.48 8.97
C LEU A 12 -6.54 0.72 8.49
N PRO A 13 -7.48 0.28 9.34
CA PRO A 13 -8.64 -0.47 8.86
C PRO A 13 -9.57 0.37 7.97
N ILE A 14 -9.70 1.68 8.25
CA ILE A 14 -10.53 2.59 7.44
C ILE A 14 -9.90 2.76 6.06
N TYR A 15 -8.59 3.00 6.02
CA TYR A 15 -7.82 3.12 4.79
C TYR A 15 -7.83 1.82 3.99
N TRP A 16 -7.66 0.68 4.65
CA TRP A 16 -7.70 -0.63 4.02
C TRP A 16 -9.06 -0.91 3.38
N ALA A 17 -10.16 -0.70 4.11
CA ALA A 17 -11.51 -0.88 3.56
C ALA A 17 -11.77 0.05 2.37
N PHE A 18 -11.33 1.31 2.46
CA PHE A 18 -11.42 2.25 1.35
C PHE A 18 -10.62 1.79 0.12
N LEU A 19 -9.39 1.29 0.31
CA LEU A 19 -8.58 0.77 -0.77
C LEU A 19 -9.17 -0.48 -1.41
N THR A 20 -9.69 -1.42 -0.61
CA THR A 20 -10.38 -2.59 -1.15
C THR A 20 -11.54 -2.19 -2.05
N TYR A 21 -12.34 -1.20 -1.64
CA TYR A 21 -13.39 -0.65 -2.50
C TYR A 21 -12.83 -0.03 -3.79
N LEU A 22 -11.76 0.77 -3.69
CA LEU A 22 -11.15 1.41 -4.85
C LEU A 22 -10.57 0.41 -5.86
N LEU A 23 -9.98 -0.68 -5.38
CA LEU A 23 -9.40 -1.73 -6.22
C LEU A 23 -10.49 -2.59 -6.87
N LEU A 24 -11.54 -2.94 -6.13
CA LEU A 24 -12.60 -3.84 -6.62
C LEU A 24 -13.74 -3.14 -7.36
N LYS A 25 -13.78 -1.80 -7.42
CA LYS A 25 -14.83 -1.10 -8.16
C LYS A 25 -14.76 -1.49 -9.66
N PRO A 26 -15.91 -1.47 -10.37
CA PRO A 26 -15.93 -1.80 -11.80
C PRO A 26 -14.92 -0.97 -12.62
N GLY A 27 -14.26 -1.62 -13.57
CA GLY A 27 -13.49 -0.94 -14.60
C GLY A 27 -14.43 -0.26 -15.58
N SER A 28 -14.14 0.98 -15.99
CA SER A 28 -14.83 1.60 -17.12
C SER A 28 -14.13 1.17 -18.41
N GLU A 29 -14.81 0.40 -19.26
CA GLU A 29 -14.30 0.09 -20.62
C GLU A 29 -14.30 1.32 -21.54
N GLU A 30 -15.05 2.36 -21.20
CA GLU A 30 -15.18 3.58 -21.98
C GLU A 30 -14.89 4.82 -21.11
N GLY A 31 -13.77 5.50 -21.35
CA GLY A 31 -13.75 6.97 -21.22
C GLY A 31 -12.68 7.69 -20.39
N GLU A 32 -11.79 7.05 -19.62
CA GLU A 32 -10.83 7.83 -18.77
C GLU A 32 -9.40 7.96 -19.32
N HIS A 33 -9.05 7.30 -20.43
CA HIS A 33 -7.62 7.18 -20.82
C HIS A 33 -7.17 7.92 -22.07
N PHE A 34 -7.95 8.86 -22.64
CA PHE A 34 -7.46 9.58 -23.82
C PHE A 34 -6.28 10.54 -23.52
N PHE A 35 -5.98 10.83 -22.25
CA PHE A 35 -4.91 11.77 -21.85
C PHE A 35 -3.92 11.25 -20.79
N LEU A 36 -4.14 10.09 -20.18
CA LEU A 36 -3.25 9.55 -19.15
C LEU A 36 -2.36 8.48 -19.79
N PHE A 37 -1.05 8.74 -19.80
CA PHE A 37 0.00 7.91 -20.40
C PHE A 37 -0.20 6.40 -20.15
N PRO A 38 0.35 5.54 -21.04
CA PRO A 38 0.32 4.09 -20.83
C PRO A 38 0.76 3.74 -19.40
N HIS A 39 0.02 2.86 -18.73
CA HIS A 39 0.32 2.34 -17.37
C HIS A 39 -0.01 3.26 -16.18
N PHE A 40 -0.84 4.30 -16.34
CA PHE A 40 -1.26 5.15 -15.22
C PHE A 40 -1.89 4.36 -14.05
N ASP A 41 -2.70 3.34 -14.34
CA ASP A 41 -3.35 2.48 -13.34
C ASP A 41 -2.33 1.82 -12.40
N LYS A 42 -1.17 1.40 -12.93
CA LYS A 42 -0.06 0.81 -12.17
C LYS A 42 0.60 1.78 -11.20
N VAL A 43 0.67 3.05 -11.58
CA VAL A 43 1.15 4.11 -10.68
C VAL A 43 0.15 4.32 -9.54
N GLY A 44 -1.15 4.21 -9.83
CA GLY A 44 -2.23 4.19 -8.84
C GLY A 44 -2.05 3.05 -7.83
N HIS A 45 -1.90 1.82 -8.31
CA HIS A 45 -1.63 0.61 -7.53
C HIS A 45 -0.41 0.79 -6.60
N ALA A 46 0.73 1.19 -7.16
CA ALA A 46 1.93 1.47 -6.37
C ALA A 46 1.70 2.57 -5.31
N GLY A 47 0.97 3.63 -5.65
CA GLY A 47 0.67 4.73 -4.74
C GLY A 47 -0.21 4.32 -3.55
N VAL A 48 -1.26 3.54 -3.81
CA VAL A 48 -2.16 3.07 -2.74
C VAL A 48 -1.48 2.04 -1.83
N PHE A 49 -0.69 1.11 -2.39
CA PHE A 49 0.07 0.15 -1.61
C PHE A 49 1.25 0.78 -0.84
N LEU A 50 1.80 1.90 -1.31
CA LEU A 50 2.74 2.72 -0.53
C LEU A 50 2.09 3.23 0.75
N GLY A 51 0.91 3.84 0.63
CA GLY A 51 0.15 4.32 1.79
C GLY A 51 -0.20 3.19 2.76
N LEU A 52 -0.68 2.06 2.24
CA LEU A 52 -1.08 0.91 3.03
C LEU A 52 0.12 0.29 3.75
N GLY A 53 1.22 0.08 3.00
CA GLY A 53 2.46 -0.45 3.51
C GLY A 53 3.07 0.42 4.61
N PHE A 54 3.09 1.74 4.40
CA PHE A 54 3.53 2.71 5.41
C PHE A 54 2.65 2.65 6.67
N LEU A 55 1.32 2.67 6.52
CA LEU A 55 0.38 2.65 7.64
C LEU A 55 0.46 1.35 8.44
N LEU A 56 0.66 0.21 7.77
CA LEU A 56 0.77 -1.09 8.42
C LEU A 56 1.99 -1.15 9.35
N ILE A 57 3.17 -0.77 8.86
CA ILE A 57 4.38 -0.77 9.68
C ILE A 57 4.33 0.33 10.76
N ALA A 58 3.71 1.48 10.47
CA ALA A 58 3.49 2.53 11.47
C ALA A 58 2.54 2.09 12.59
N ALA A 59 1.50 1.32 12.28
CA ALA A 59 0.57 0.75 13.26
C ALA A 59 1.24 -0.32 14.14
N PHE A 60 2.14 -1.10 13.54
CA PHE A 60 2.84 -2.20 14.20
C PHE A 60 4.37 -2.10 14.00
N PRO A 61 5.08 -1.17 14.68
CA PRO A 61 6.52 -0.96 14.48
C PRO A 61 7.42 -2.17 14.75
N LYS A 62 6.92 -3.14 15.52
CA LYS A 62 7.63 -4.38 15.86
C LYS A 62 7.31 -5.53 14.88
N LEU A 63 6.52 -5.29 13.85
CA LEU A 63 6.17 -6.28 12.84
C LEU A 63 7.44 -6.67 12.08
N LYS A 64 7.73 -7.98 12.04
CA LYS A 64 8.88 -8.50 11.30
C LYS A 64 8.67 -8.29 9.81
N PHE A 65 9.74 -7.95 9.08
CA PHE A 65 9.69 -7.74 7.63
C PHE A 65 9.06 -8.91 6.87
N VAL A 66 9.38 -10.15 7.26
CA VAL A 66 8.80 -11.37 6.63
C VAL A 66 7.28 -11.41 6.78
N THR A 67 6.75 -11.14 7.97
CA THR A 67 5.29 -11.11 8.21
C THR A 67 4.65 -9.93 7.48
N TYR A 68 5.32 -8.77 7.46
CA TYR A 68 4.88 -7.60 6.72
C TYR A 68 4.72 -7.91 5.22
N ILE A 69 5.76 -8.44 4.58
CA ILE A 69 5.72 -8.70 3.13
C ILE A 69 4.73 -9.81 2.78
N GLN A 70 4.57 -10.83 3.64
CA GLN A 70 3.53 -11.86 3.48
C GLN A 70 2.12 -11.25 3.49
N ILE A 71 1.81 -10.35 4.43
CA ILE A 71 0.50 -9.68 4.48
C ILE A 71 0.27 -8.87 3.19
N MET A 72 1.27 -8.09 2.76
CA MET A 72 1.15 -7.25 1.58
C MET A 72 0.99 -8.08 0.30
N LEU A 73 1.77 -9.16 0.13
CA LEU A 73 1.65 -10.05 -1.02
C LEU A 73 0.33 -10.80 -1.04
N CYS A 74 -0.09 -11.36 0.10
CA CYS A 74 -1.39 -12.02 0.19
C CYS A 74 -2.53 -11.06 -0.18
N PHE A 75 -2.46 -9.80 0.25
CA PHE A 75 -3.47 -8.81 -0.10
C PHE A 75 -3.43 -8.43 -1.58
N ALA A 76 -2.25 -8.19 -2.17
CA ALA A 76 -2.09 -7.90 -3.59
C ALA A 76 -2.64 -9.02 -4.49
N PHE A 77 -2.27 -10.27 -4.21
CA PHE A 77 -2.82 -11.42 -4.96
C PHE A 77 -4.32 -11.57 -4.74
N LEU A 78 -4.80 -11.38 -3.51
CA LEU A 78 -6.23 -11.50 -3.22
C LEU A 78 -7.05 -10.47 -4.00
N THR A 79 -6.60 -9.21 -4.08
CA THR A 79 -7.33 -8.17 -4.81
C THR A 79 -7.37 -8.46 -6.31
N GLU A 80 -6.27 -8.92 -6.89
CA GLU A 80 -6.21 -9.30 -8.31
C GLU A 80 -7.12 -10.48 -8.65
N ILE A 81 -7.11 -11.53 -7.80
CA ILE A 81 -8.01 -12.68 -7.97
C ILE A 81 -9.47 -12.22 -7.85
N LEU A 82 -9.79 -11.38 -6.87
CA LEU A 82 -11.16 -10.89 -6.69
C LEU A 82 -11.61 -9.98 -7.84
N GLN A 83 -10.74 -9.14 -8.40
CA GLN A 83 -11.07 -8.31 -9.55
C GLN A 83 -11.47 -9.16 -10.76
N ASP A 84 -10.71 -10.21 -11.05
CA ASP A 84 -10.95 -11.14 -12.14
C ASP A 84 -12.25 -11.94 -11.93
N GLU A 85 -12.42 -12.52 -10.74
CA GLU A 85 -13.60 -13.34 -10.38
C GLU A 85 -14.91 -12.53 -10.34
N MET A 86 -14.83 -11.22 -10.06
CA MET A 86 -16.01 -10.36 -10.03
C MET A 86 -16.60 -10.09 -11.43
N HIS A 87 -15.84 -10.31 -12.51
CA HIS A 87 -16.27 -10.08 -13.90
C HIS A 87 -16.81 -8.65 -14.14
N LEU A 88 -16.26 -7.64 -13.46
CA LEU A 88 -16.70 -6.23 -13.53
C LEU A 88 -15.84 -5.37 -14.47
N GLY A 89 -15.34 -5.93 -15.57
CA GLY A 89 -14.53 -5.21 -16.56
C GLY A 89 -13.08 -4.95 -16.13
N ARG A 90 -12.56 -5.74 -15.20
CA ARG A 90 -11.15 -5.79 -14.79
C ARG A 90 -10.65 -7.22 -15.02
N ALA A 91 -9.45 -7.37 -15.57
CA ALA A 91 -8.79 -8.65 -15.76
C ALA A 91 -7.57 -8.72 -14.84
N MET A 92 -7.24 -9.92 -14.36
CA MET A 92 -6.04 -10.14 -13.57
C MET A 92 -4.78 -9.70 -14.34
N GLU A 93 -3.97 -8.80 -13.77
CA GLU A 93 -2.72 -8.37 -14.37
C GLU A 93 -1.53 -8.61 -13.42
N GLY A 94 -0.62 -9.51 -13.78
CA GLY A 94 0.56 -9.77 -12.96
C GLY A 94 1.45 -8.54 -12.69
N LEU A 95 1.38 -7.52 -13.56
CA LEU A 95 2.09 -6.25 -13.35
C LEU A 95 1.49 -5.40 -12.22
N ASP A 96 0.22 -5.59 -11.88
CA ASP A 96 -0.43 -4.88 -10.77
C ASP A 96 0.07 -5.45 -9.43
N VAL A 97 0.24 -6.77 -9.31
CA VAL A 97 0.93 -7.38 -8.16
C VAL A 97 2.35 -6.84 -7.98
N VAL A 98 3.08 -6.64 -9.09
CA VAL A 98 4.43 -6.06 -9.05
C VAL A 98 4.37 -4.60 -8.57
N ALA A 99 3.44 -3.80 -9.10
CA ALA A 99 3.25 -2.41 -8.71
C ALA A 99 2.88 -2.29 -7.23
N ASP A 100 1.95 -3.12 -6.74
CA ASP A 100 1.53 -3.22 -5.35
C ASP A 100 2.70 -3.58 -4.43
N THR A 101 3.49 -4.57 -4.82
CA THR A 101 4.68 -5.00 -4.05
C THR A 101 5.72 -3.90 -3.97
N VAL A 102 6.00 -3.22 -5.09
CA VAL A 102 6.94 -2.07 -5.12
C VAL A 102 6.43 -0.93 -4.26
N GLY A 103 5.15 -0.59 -4.37
CA GLY A 103 4.47 0.40 -3.53
C GLY A 103 4.67 0.09 -2.05
N ALA A 104 4.33 -1.12 -1.62
CA ALA A 104 4.49 -1.59 -0.25
C ALA A 104 5.94 -1.44 0.24
N LEU A 105 6.92 -1.90 -0.54
CA LEU A 105 8.34 -1.78 -0.20
C LEU A 105 8.77 -0.32 -0.02
N ILE A 106 8.33 0.58 -0.91
CA ILE A 106 8.59 2.02 -0.76
C ILE A 106 7.96 2.56 0.53
N GLY A 107 6.72 2.17 0.85
CA GLY A 107 6.04 2.55 2.08
C GLY A 107 6.78 2.10 3.34
N TYR A 108 7.29 0.86 3.33
CA TYR A 108 8.12 0.30 4.40
C TYR A 108 9.43 1.10 4.57
N LEU A 109 10.15 1.36 3.48
CA LEU A 109 11.40 2.11 3.50
C LEU A 109 11.19 3.57 3.95
N ALA A 110 10.11 4.21 3.50
CA ALA A 110 9.73 5.55 3.92
C ALA A 110 9.52 5.63 5.44
N TYR A 111 8.84 4.63 6.02
CA TYR A 111 8.69 4.53 7.47
C TYR A 111 10.03 4.40 8.19
N LEU A 112 10.91 3.49 7.74
CA LEU A 112 12.23 3.31 8.36
C LEU A 112 13.07 4.58 8.30
N PHE A 113 13.05 5.28 7.16
CA PHE A 113 13.77 6.54 6.98
C PHE A 113 13.26 7.63 7.93
N LEU A 114 11.93 7.80 8.00
CA LEU A 114 11.30 8.78 8.89
C LEU A 114 11.55 8.47 10.37
N PHE A 115 11.42 7.19 10.76
CA PHE A 115 11.66 6.77 12.14
C PHE A 115 13.11 6.96 12.56
N LYS A 116 14.08 6.57 11.71
CA LYS A 116 15.51 6.81 11.93
C LYS A 116 15.81 8.31 12.08
N LYS A 117 15.20 9.15 11.24
CA LYS A 117 15.35 10.61 11.32
C LYS A 117 14.80 11.19 12.63
N LEU A 118 13.61 10.74 13.06
CA LEU A 118 13.01 11.17 14.32
C LEU A 118 13.85 10.77 15.53
N GLN A 119 14.40 9.55 15.54
CA GLN A 119 15.31 9.10 16.61
C GLN A 119 16.59 9.95 16.69
N ASN A 120 17.16 10.31 15.54
CA ASN A 120 18.35 11.16 15.47
C ASN A 120 18.08 12.59 15.96
N LEU A 121 16.90 13.15 15.68
CA LEU A 121 16.50 14.48 16.17
C LEU A 121 16.29 14.50 17.69
N GLN A 122 15.82 13.39 18.27
CA GLN A 122 15.62 13.26 19.72
C GLN A 122 16.92 12.99 20.49
N ASN A 123 17.99 12.53 19.82
CA ASN A 123 19.30 12.25 20.44
C ASN A 123 20.46 12.85 19.62
N PRO A 124 20.64 14.19 19.66
CA PRO A 124 21.62 14.88 18.82
C PRO A 124 23.09 14.59 19.18
N VAL A 125 23.37 13.99 20.35
CA VAL A 125 24.72 13.80 20.92
C VAL A 125 25.52 12.66 20.26
N LYS A 126 24.97 11.95 19.26
CA LYS A 126 25.67 10.87 18.52
C LYS A 126 26.32 11.33 17.21
N LYS A 127 26.68 12.61 17.07
CA LYS A 127 27.47 13.12 15.95
C LYS A 127 28.85 13.51 16.39
#